data_AF-A0A5U0QVF5-F1
#
_entry.id   AF-A0A5U0QVF5-F1
#
_cell.length_a   1.000
_cell.length_b   1.000
_cell.length_c   1.000
_cell.angle_alpha   90.00
_cell.angle_beta   90.00
_cell.angle_gamma   90.00
#
_symmetry.space_group_name_H-M   'P 1'
#
loop_
_entity.id
_entity.type
_entity.pdbx_description
1 polymer ?
#
loop_
_entity_poly.entity_id
_entity_poly.type
_entity_poly.pdbx_seq_one_letter_code
_entity_poly.pdbx_strand_id
1 'polypeptide(L)'
;MFRYERPQKGRLRQFTQFGVESFGMSGPDIDVELILLVKDLFKELEILDYVTLQINSLGTSSERSEHRKILVEYFNDNKEQLDDDSCNRLLTNPLRILDSKNPEMQSIIENAPQLLDFLSGESKQHFEELCSILSSLDIKYEINPRLVRGLDYYTRTVFEWVTNSLGSQGTVCGGGRYDGLVELFDKKSLPAAGFAMGLERLLLLI
;
A
#
# COMPACT_ATOMS: atom_id res chain seq x y z
N MET A 1 7.69 16.35 -9.01
CA MET A 1 6.30 15.84 -9.09
C MET A 1 5.31 16.97 -8.85
N PHE A 2 4.16 16.91 -9.53
CA PHE A 2 3.10 17.92 -9.42
C PHE A 2 1.76 17.24 -9.12
N ARG A 3 0.98 17.80 -8.19
CA ARG A 3 -0.39 17.34 -7.90
C ARG A 3 -1.31 18.50 -7.55
N TYR A 4 -2.55 18.45 -8.04
CA TYR A 4 -3.57 19.45 -7.74
C TYR A 4 -4.40 19.01 -6.52
N GLU A 5 -3.80 19.11 -5.33
CA GLU A 5 -4.49 18.86 -4.06
C GLU A 5 -4.50 20.13 -3.19
N ARG A 6 -5.37 20.16 -2.17
CA ARG A 6 -5.34 21.20 -1.13
C ARG A 6 -4.02 21.09 -0.36
N PRO A 7 -3.17 22.14 -0.34
CA PRO A 7 -1.89 22.08 0.38
C PRO A 7 -2.09 21.86 1.88
N GLN A 8 -1.21 21.07 2.49
CA GLN A 8 -1.17 20.79 3.93
C GLN A 8 0.30 20.67 4.36
N LYS A 9 0.59 20.59 5.67
CA LYS A 9 1.97 20.37 6.15
C LYS A 9 2.56 19.10 5.53
N GLY A 10 3.69 19.24 4.83
CA GLY A 10 4.31 18.13 4.08
C GLY A 10 3.60 17.72 2.77
N ARG A 11 2.48 18.35 2.40
CA ARG A 11 1.79 18.16 1.12
C ARG A 11 1.82 19.42 0.27
N LEU A 12 2.80 19.49 -0.62
CA LEU A 12 2.95 20.57 -1.58
C LEU A 12 2.29 20.22 -2.92
N ARG A 13 1.97 21.26 -3.71
CA ARG A 13 1.52 21.10 -5.11
C ARG A 13 2.67 20.73 -6.04
N GLN A 14 3.87 21.21 -5.74
CA GLN A 14 5.12 20.78 -6.34
C GLN A 14 6.00 20.22 -5.24
N PHE A 15 6.49 19.00 -5.44
CA PHE A 15 7.31 18.28 -4.47
C PHE A 15 8.29 17.37 -5.20
N THR A 16 9.31 16.92 -4.51
CA THR A 16 10.39 16.12 -5.05
C THR A 16 10.25 14.69 -4.56
N GLN A 17 10.26 13.73 -5.49
CA GLN A 17 10.26 12.32 -5.15
C GLN A 17 11.59 11.69 -5.55
N PHE A 18 12.06 10.83 -4.67
CA PHE A 18 13.07 9.83 -4.97
C PHE A 18 12.36 8.47 -5.04
N GLY A 19 12.76 7.63 -5.97
CA GLY A 19 12.18 6.30 -6.13
C GLY A 19 13.15 5.35 -6.83
N VAL A 20 12.92 4.07 -6.61
CA VAL A 20 13.67 2.97 -7.21
C VAL A 20 12.65 2.01 -7.80
N GLU A 21 12.90 1.56 -9.02
CA GLU A 21 12.04 0.62 -9.74
C GLU A 21 12.91 -0.57 -10.21
N SER A 22 12.37 -1.77 -10.09
CA SER A 22 12.94 -3.00 -10.65
C SER A 22 11.97 -3.59 -11.67
N PHE A 23 12.53 -4.08 -12.78
CA PHE A 23 11.78 -4.66 -13.89
C PHE A 23 12.33 -6.05 -14.24
N GLY A 24 11.44 -6.97 -14.59
CA GLY A 24 11.80 -8.32 -15.01
C GLY A 24 12.03 -9.31 -13.86
N MET A 25 11.77 -8.91 -12.61
CA MET A 25 11.94 -9.74 -11.42
C MET A 25 10.59 -10.02 -10.76
N SER A 26 10.19 -11.29 -10.71
CA SER A 26 8.85 -11.72 -10.27
C SER A 26 8.79 -12.28 -8.84
N GLY A 27 9.95 -12.52 -8.22
CA GLY A 27 10.04 -13.15 -6.90
C GLY A 27 9.80 -12.17 -5.76
N PRO A 28 9.47 -12.66 -4.55
CA PRO A 28 9.34 -11.83 -3.36
C PRO A 28 10.70 -11.30 -2.84
N ASP A 29 11.82 -11.85 -3.33
CA ASP A 29 13.18 -11.43 -3.01
C ASP A 29 13.44 -9.97 -3.41
N ILE A 30 13.02 -9.54 -4.61
CA ILE A 30 13.16 -8.14 -5.03
C ILE A 30 12.26 -7.20 -4.21
N ASP A 31 11.09 -7.67 -3.79
CA ASP A 31 10.21 -6.90 -2.91
C ASP A 31 10.86 -6.68 -1.54
N VAL A 32 11.52 -7.70 -0.98
CA VAL A 32 12.34 -7.57 0.23
C VAL A 32 13.52 -6.64 0.01
N GLU A 33 14.26 -6.77 -1.09
CA GLU A 33 15.41 -5.92 -1.38
C GLU A 33 15.02 -4.44 -1.41
N LEU A 34 13.89 -4.10 -2.04
CA LEU A 34 13.35 -2.73 -2.04
C LEU A 34 13.00 -2.24 -0.63
N ILE A 35 12.45 -3.10 0.23
CA ILE A 35 12.18 -2.77 1.64
C ILE A 35 13.50 -2.53 2.41
N LEU A 36 14.52 -3.36 2.17
CA LEU A 36 15.84 -3.25 2.81
C LEU A 36 16.57 -1.97 2.38
N LEU A 37 16.51 -1.61 1.09
CA LEU A 37 17.08 -0.35 0.60
C LEU A 37 16.51 0.86 1.34
N VAL A 38 15.19 0.86 1.59
CA VAL A 38 14.55 1.94 2.36
C VAL A 38 14.94 1.88 3.83
N LYS A 39 14.98 0.69 4.44
CA LYS A 39 15.42 0.51 5.83
C LYS A 39 16.85 1.02 6.05
N ASP A 40 17.77 0.65 5.18
CA ASP A 40 19.17 1.03 5.27
C ASP A 40 19.34 2.54 5.07
N LEU A 41 18.61 3.14 4.11
CA LEU A 41 18.57 4.59 3.96
C LEU A 41 18.07 5.28 5.23
N PHE A 42 16.98 4.80 5.84
CA PHE A 42 16.43 5.38 7.07
C PHE A 42 17.34 5.19 8.28
N LYS A 43 18.13 4.12 8.30
CA LYS A 43 19.17 3.90 9.30
C LYS A 43 20.30 4.91 9.14
N GLU A 44 20.81 5.12 7.91
CA GLU A 44 21.86 6.10 7.62
C GLU A 44 21.43 7.55 7.89
N LEU A 45 20.13 7.83 7.74
CA LEU A 45 19.54 9.13 8.09
C LEU A 45 19.19 9.26 9.58
N GLU A 46 19.46 8.25 10.40
CA GLU A 46 19.16 8.22 11.84
C GLU A 46 17.66 8.38 12.18
N ILE A 47 16.77 8.01 11.25
CA ILE A 47 15.31 8.13 11.42
C ILE A 47 14.57 6.80 11.58
N LEU A 48 15.29 5.67 11.50
CA LEU A 48 14.69 4.33 11.48
C LEU A 48 13.79 4.07 12.70
N ASP A 49 14.14 4.59 13.87
CA ASP A 49 13.36 4.40 15.11
C ASP A 49 12.04 5.19 15.13
N TYR A 50 11.84 6.14 14.21
CA TYR A 50 10.62 6.94 14.10
C TYR A 50 9.65 6.40 13.05
N VAL A 51 9.97 5.29 12.39
CA VAL A 51 9.18 4.71 11.31
C VAL A 51 8.86 3.24 11.57
N THR A 52 7.66 2.84 11.16
CA THR A 52 7.19 1.46 11.20
C THR A 52 6.93 0.97 9.78
N LEU A 53 7.45 -0.20 9.45
CA LEU A 53 7.12 -0.88 8.20
C LEU A 53 5.75 -1.54 8.32
N GLN A 54 4.85 -1.22 7.40
CA GLN A 54 3.57 -1.91 7.21
C GLN A 54 3.56 -2.59 5.85
N ILE A 55 3.11 -3.85 5.81
CA ILE A 55 3.00 -4.63 4.57
C ILE A 55 1.58 -5.16 4.39
N ASN A 56 1.23 -5.43 3.14
CA ASN A 56 0.01 -6.12 2.74
C ASN A 56 0.21 -6.78 1.37
N SER A 57 -0.77 -7.57 0.92
CA SER A 57 -0.83 -8.06 -0.44
C SER A 57 -2.18 -7.75 -1.09
N LEU A 58 -2.11 -7.18 -2.29
CA LEU A 58 -3.25 -6.88 -3.15
C LEU A 58 -3.57 -8.02 -4.12
N GLY A 59 -2.88 -9.17 -4.03
CA GLY A 59 -3.09 -10.31 -4.92
C GLY A 59 -3.06 -9.95 -6.41
N THR A 60 -3.78 -10.72 -7.21
CA THR A 60 -3.97 -10.47 -8.64
C THR A 60 -5.21 -9.60 -8.91
N SER A 61 -5.36 -9.14 -10.16
CA SER A 61 -6.59 -8.46 -10.60
C SER A 61 -7.84 -9.35 -10.42
N SER A 62 -7.71 -10.65 -10.67
CA SER A 62 -8.81 -11.62 -10.51
C SER A 62 -9.23 -11.77 -9.05
N GLU A 63 -8.27 -11.98 -8.14
CA GLU A 63 -8.54 -12.11 -6.69
C GLU A 63 -9.15 -10.82 -6.13
N ARG A 64 -8.64 -9.65 -6.55
CA ARG A 64 -9.25 -8.36 -6.19
C ARG A 64 -10.67 -8.20 -6.73
N SER A 65 -10.95 -8.70 -7.92
CA SER A 65 -12.30 -8.63 -8.50
C SER A 65 -13.28 -9.48 -7.69
N GLU A 66 -12.86 -10.65 -7.22
CA GLU A 66 -13.70 -11.51 -6.40
C GLU A 66 -13.92 -10.94 -4.99
N HIS A 67 -12.84 -10.52 -4.33
CA HIS A 67 -12.91 -9.84 -3.04
C HIS A 67 -13.78 -8.58 -3.10
N ARG A 68 -13.71 -7.82 -4.21
CA ARG A 68 -14.55 -6.64 -4.43
C ARG A 68 -16.05 -6.97 -4.36
N LYS A 69 -16.50 -8.10 -4.91
CA LYS A 69 -17.92 -8.47 -4.89
C LYS A 69 -18.39 -8.68 -3.45
N ILE A 70 -17.62 -9.44 -2.69
CA ILE A 70 -17.88 -9.73 -1.28
C ILE A 70 -17.87 -8.44 -0.45
N LEU A 71 -16.92 -7.54 -0.73
CA LEU A 71 -16.83 -6.25 -0.04
C LEU A 71 -18.03 -5.35 -0.35
N VAL A 72 -18.52 -5.38 -1.60
CA VAL A 72 -19.75 -4.65 -1.99
C VAL A 72 -20.97 -5.20 -1.28
N GLU A 73 -21.11 -6.52 -1.18
CA GLU A 73 -22.20 -7.15 -0.42
C GLU A 73 -22.15 -6.74 1.05
N TYR A 74 -20.98 -6.88 1.70
CA TYR A 74 -20.77 -6.48 3.09
C TYR A 74 -21.15 -5.02 3.36
N PHE A 75 -20.72 -4.09 2.52
CA PHE A 75 -21.03 -2.67 2.70
C PHE A 75 -22.47 -2.31 2.33
N ASN A 76 -23.14 -3.06 1.45
CA ASN A 76 -24.57 -2.87 1.21
C ASN A 76 -25.40 -3.34 2.41
N ASP A 77 -25.03 -4.43 3.05
CA ASP A 77 -25.72 -4.93 4.25
C ASP A 77 -25.59 -3.95 5.44
N ASN A 78 -24.54 -3.13 5.43
CA ASN A 78 -24.25 -2.15 6.47
C ASN A 78 -24.35 -0.70 5.96
N LYS A 79 -25.13 -0.46 4.90
CA LYS A 79 -25.16 0.81 4.18
C LYS A 79 -25.53 2.03 5.05
N GLU A 80 -26.35 1.83 6.07
CA GLU A 80 -26.76 2.89 7.00
C GLU A 80 -25.61 3.45 7.84
N GLN A 81 -24.49 2.72 7.95
CA GLN A 81 -23.30 3.14 8.67
C GLN A 81 -22.26 3.83 7.76
N LEU A 82 -22.54 3.95 6.45
CA LEU A 82 -21.64 4.60 5.50
C LEU A 82 -21.94 6.09 5.40
N ASP A 83 -20.89 6.91 5.34
CA ASP A 83 -21.01 8.31 4.95
C ASP A 83 -21.25 8.46 3.43
N ASP A 84 -21.63 9.67 3.01
CA ASP A 84 -21.96 9.98 1.61
C ASP A 84 -20.78 9.68 0.66
N ASP A 85 -19.54 9.96 1.08
CA ASP A 85 -18.34 9.70 0.27
C ASP A 85 -18.13 8.20 0.08
N SER A 86 -18.33 7.41 1.13
CA SER A 86 -18.21 5.96 1.11
C SER A 86 -19.33 5.31 0.31
N CYS A 87 -20.55 5.87 0.35
CA CYS A 87 -21.64 5.47 -0.55
C CYS A 87 -21.27 5.67 -2.02
N ASN A 88 -20.59 6.76 -2.37
CA ASN A 88 -20.10 7.00 -3.73
C ASN A 88 -18.95 6.06 -4.11
N ARG A 89 -18.02 5.80 -3.17
CA ARG A 89 -16.91 4.85 -3.37
C ARG A 89 -17.39 3.43 -3.55
N LEU A 90 -18.50 3.04 -2.90
CA LEU A 90 -19.10 1.72 -3.05
C LEU A 90 -19.46 1.40 -4.51
N LEU A 91 -19.87 2.41 -5.27
CA LEU A 91 -20.22 2.28 -6.69
C LEU A 91 -19.00 2.25 -7.63
N THR A 92 -17.86 2.77 -7.18
CA THR A 92 -16.69 3.01 -8.04
C THR A 92 -15.49 2.15 -7.63
N ASN A 93 -14.94 2.38 -6.44
CA ASN A 93 -13.82 1.63 -5.89
C ASN A 93 -14.03 1.36 -4.39
N PRO A 94 -14.75 0.27 -4.01
CA PRO A 94 -15.10 -0.02 -2.63
C PRO A 94 -13.88 -0.32 -1.74
N LEU A 95 -12.74 -0.71 -2.32
CA LEU A 95 -11.48 -0.86 -1.58
C LEU A 95 -11.04 0.45 -0.93
N ARG A 96 -11.42 1.61 -1.50
CA ARG A 96 -11.13 2.93 -0.93
C ARG A 96 -11.95 3.26 0.31
N ILE A 97 -12.98 2.49 0.63
CA ILE A 97 -13.73 2.64 1.88
C ILE A 97 -12.85 2.19 3.06
N LEU A 98 -11.97 1.20 2.85
CA LEU A 98 -11.05 0.69 3.88
C LEU A 98 -10.01 1.71 4.35
N ASP A 99 -9.73 2.74 3.53
CA ASP A 99 -8.84 3.87 3.85
C ASP A 99 -9.61 5.11 4.37
N SER A 100 -10.91 4.97 4.70
CA SER A 100 -11.67 6.08 5.26
C SER A 100 -11.18 6.44 6.67
N LYS A 101 -11.07 7.75 6.91
CA LYS A 101 -10.69 8.32 8.21
C LYS A 101 -11.88 8.71 9.07
N ASN A 102 -13.10 8.40 8.64
CA ASN A 102 -14.30 8.69 9.41
C ASN A 102 -14.31 7.84 10.70
N PRO A 103 -14.28 8.45 11.91
CA PRO A 103 -14.29 7.71 13.17
C PRO A 103 -15.51 6.82 13.35
N GLU A 104 -16.67 7.25 12.85
CA GLU A 104 -17.95 6.52 12.99
C GLU A 104 -17.93 5.22 12.16
N MET A 105 -17.11 5.17 11.11
CA MET A 105 -16.99 4.02 10.22
C MET A 105 -15.88 3.03 10.64
N GLN A 106 -15.08 3.31 11.67
CA GLN A 106 -13.94 2.46 11.99
C GLN A 106 -14.37 1.04 12.36
N SER A 107 -15.46 0.90 13.14
CA SER A 107 -15.98 -0.41 13.53
C SER A 107 -16.37 -1.28 12.32
N ILE A 108 -17.10 -0.73 11.35
CA ILE A 108 -17.49 -1.46 10.15
C ILE A 108 -16.28 -1.76 9.25
N ILE A 109 -15.31 -0.86 9.15
CA ILE A 109 -14.08 -1.06 8.36
C ILE A 109 -13.21 -2.16 8.98
N GLU A 110 -13.07 -2.20 10.30
CA GLU A 110 -12.29 -3.23 11.01
C GLU A 110 -12.86 -4.63 10.83
N ASN A 111 -14.18 -4.75 10.72
CA ASN A 111 -14.88 -6.01 10.50
C ASN A 111 -15.03 -6.39 9.01
N ALA A 112 -14.54 -5.55 8.09
CA ALA A 112 -14.68 -5.82 6.66
C ALA A 112 -13.84 -7.04 6.24
N PRO A 113 -14.34 -7.86 5.29
CA PRO A 113 -13.59 -8.99 4.73
C PRO A 113 -12.21 -8.55 4.22
N GLN A 114 -11.15 -9.24 4.62
CA GLN A 114 -9.78 -8.87 4.28
C GLN A 114 -9.32 -9.60 3.03
N LEU A 115 -8.70 -8.87 2.09
CA LEU A 115 -8.21 -9.48 0.83
C LEU A 115 -7.19 -10.61 1.07
N LEU A 116 -6.42 -10.54 2.15
CA LEU A 116 -5.46 -11.57 2.54
C LEU A 116 -6.10 -12.96 2.69
N ASP A 117 -7.35 -13.04 3.15
CA ASP A 117 -8.08 -14.30 3.33
C ASP A 117 -8.51 -14.94 2.00
N PHE A 118 -8.49 -14.15 0.92
CA PHE A 118 -8.88 -14.57 -0.43
C PHE A 118 -7.69 -14.82 -1.36
N LEU A 119 -6.46 -14.65 -0.86
CA LEU A 119 -5.27 -14.99 -1.64
C LEU A 119 -5.17 -16.49 -1.86
N SER A 120 -4.87 -16.87 -3.08
CA SER A 120 -4.78 -18.25 -3.52
C SER A 120 -3.52 -18.50 -4.33
N GLY A 121 -3.10 -19.77 -4.40
CA GLY A 121 -1.97 -20.21 -5.23
C GLY A 121 -0.72 -19.34 -5.06
N GLU A 122 -0.26 -18.76 -6.17
CA GLU A 122 0.97 -17.96 -6.25
C GLU A 122 0.93 -16.69 -5.40
N SER A 123 -0.21 -16.00 -5.30
CA SER A 123 -0.30 -14.75 -4.52
C SER A 123 -0.09 -15.00 -3.03
N LYS A 124 -0.66 -16.09 -2.52
CA LYS A 124 -0.50 -16.51 -1.13
C LYS A 124 0.94 -16.94 -0.86
N GLN A 125 1.48 -17.82 -1.70
CA GLN A 125 2.87 -18.27 -1.59
C GLN A 125 3.85 -17.10 -1.61
N HIS A 126 3.69 -16.17 -2.55
CA HIS A 126 4.56 -15.00 -2.68
C HIS A 126 4.54 -14.12 -1.42
N PHE A 127 3.36 -13.93 -0.80
CA PHE A 127 3.25 -13.14 0.43
C PHE A 127 3.80 -13.88 1.66
N GLU A 128 3.59 -15.20 1.75
CA GLU A 128 4.17 -16.04 2.80
C GLU A 128 5.71 -16.08 2.72
N GLU A 129 6.26 -16.21 1.51
CA GLU A 129 7.70 -16.15 1.25
C GLU A 129 8.29 -14.78 1.61
N LEU A 130 7.63 -13.68 1.22
CA LEU A 130 8.01 -12.33 1.64
C LEU A 130 8.10 -12.23 3.18
N CYS A 131 7.06 -12.66 3.89
CA CYS A 131 7.01 -12.65 5.35
C CYS A 131 8.12 -13.53 5.97
N SER A 132 8.37 -14.70 5.39
CA SER A 132 9.42 -15.63 5.82
C SER A 132 10.81 -15.00 5.68
N ILE A 133 11.10 -14.36 4.55
CA ILE A 133 12.39 -13.71 4.30
C ILE A 133 12.57 -12.53 5.27
N LEU A 134 11.56 -11.66 5.42
CA LEU A 134 11.61 -10.53 6.36
C LEU A 134 11.85 -11.01 7.80
N SER A 135 11.18 -12.10 8.22
CA SER A 135 11.38 -12.71 9.53
C SER A 135 12.78 -13.27 9.70
N SER A 136 13.35 -13.91 8.68
CA SER A 136 14.72 -14.46 8.73
C SER A 136 15.81 -13.38 8.83
N LEU A 137 15.48 -12.15 8.45
CA LEU A 137 16.36 -10.98 8.50
C LEU A 137 16.10 -10.08 9.72
N ASP A 138 15.29 -10.54 10.68
CA ASP A 138 14.86 -9.80 11.87
C ASP A 138 14.26 -8.40 11.55
N ILE A 139 13.56 -8.30 10.42
CA ILE A 139 12.86 -7.07 10.03
C ILE A 139 11.52 -7.03 10.74
N LYS A 140 11.32 -6.02 11.58
CA LYS A 140 10.02 -5.76 12.22
C LYS A 140 9.06 -5.16 11.19
N TYR A 141 7.86 -5.71 11.10
CA TYR A 141 6.78 -5.20 10.26
C TYR A 141 5.42 -5.46 10.92
N GLU A 142 4.42 -4.70 10.48
CA GLU A 142 3.01 -4.94 10.79
C GLU A 142 2.28 -5.35 9.51
N ILE A 143 1.44 -6.37 9.59
CA ILE A 143 0.49 -6.65 8.50
C ILE A 143 -0.68 -5.69 8.66
N ASN A 144 -0.90 -4.83 7.65
CA ASN A 144 -2.01 -3.90 7.63
C ASN A 144 -2.96 -4.25 6.48
N PRO A 145 -4.04 -5.02 6.72
CA PRO A 145 -5.01 -5.42 5.68
C PRO A 145 -5.72 -4.24 5.01
N ARG A 146 -5.74 -3.07 5.65
CA ARG A 146 -6.31 -1.82 5.12
C ARG A 146 -5.34 -1.05 4.24
N LEU A 147 -4.07 -1.48 4.17
CA LEU A 147 -3.08 -0.85 3.30
C LEU A 147 -3.46 -1.10 1.85
N VAL A 148 -4.13 -0.12 1.28
CA VAL A 148 -4.44 0.00 -0.14
C VAL A 148 -3.66 1.18 -0.72
N ARG A 149 -3.29 1.09 -1.98
CA ARG A 149 -2.49 2.13 -2.63
C ARG A 149 -3.35 3.05 -3.50
N GLY A 150 -2.81 4.25 -3.71
CA GLY A 150 -3.45 5.32 -4.45
C GLY A 150 -3.68 5.05 -5.95
N LEU A 151 -3.11 3.97 -6.48
CA LEU A 151 -3.06 3.67 -7.91
C LEU A 151 -3.50 2.22 -8.12
N ASP A 152 -4.42 1.99 -9.05
CA ASP A 152 -5.09 0.69 -9.17
C ASP A 152 -4.20 -0.38 -9.83
N TYR A 153 -3.04 0.00 -10.36
CA TYR A 153 -2.10 -0.89 -11.04
C TYR A 153 -1.32 -1.83 -10.10
N TYR A 154 -1.33 -1.61 -8.78
CA TYR A 154 -0.59 -2.46 -7.85
C TYR A 154 -1.15 -3.90 -7.83
N THR A 155 -0.25 -4.86 -7.70
CA THR A 155 -0.50 -6.30 -7.57
C THR A 155 0.37 -6.86 -6.44
N ARG A 156 -0.05 -7.97 -5.82
CA ARG A 156 0.72 -8.68 -4.79
C ARG A 156 1.26 -7.72 -3.72
N THR A 157 2.54 -7.78 -3.37
CA THR A 157 3.14 -7.00 -2.28
C THR A 157 2.89 -5.50 -2.41
N VAL A 158 2.41 -4.90 -1.33
CA VAL A 158 2.44 -3.45 -1.12
C VAL A 158 3.01 -3.17 0.27
N PHE A 159 3.74 -2.07 0.41
CA PHE A 159 4.31 -1.69 1.69
C PHE A 159 4.35 -0.17 1.86
N GLU A 160 4.34 0.26 3.12
CA GLU A 160 4.55 1.63 3.52
C GLU A 160 5.45 1.70 4.75
N TRP A 161 6.28 2.74 4.79
CA TRP A 161 6.95 3.17 6.01
C TRP A 161 6.19 4.37 6.57
N VAL A 162 5.63 4.21 7.76
CA VAL A 162 4.77 5.20 8.39
C VAL A 162 5.39 5.75 9.67
N THR A 163 5.09 7.00 10.00
CA THR A 163 5.54 7.67 11.23
C THR A 163 4.37 8.35 11.94
N ASN A 164 4.40 8.37 13.26
CA ASN A 164 3.47 9.15 14.08
C ASN A 164 3.98 10.58 14.34
N SER A 165 5.25 10.87 14.03
CA SER A 165 5.88 12.17 14.30
C SER A 165 5.36 13.32 13.43
N LEU A 166 4.70 13.00 12.31
CA LEU A 166 4.20 13.99 11.33
C LEU A 166 2.68 14.25 11.41
N GLY A 167 1.99 13.68 12.41
CA GLY A 167 0.54 13.85 12.60
C GLY A 167 -0.30 12.94 11.70
N SER A 168 -1.48 13.42 11.27
CA SER A 168 -2.54 12.60 10.64
C SER A 168 -2.22 11.99 9.27
N GLN A 169 -1.04 12.28 8.72
CA GLN A 169 -0.51 11.66 7.51
C GLN A 169 0.92 11.19 7.74
N GLY A 170 1.07 9.91 8.07
CA GLY A 170 2.32 9.30 8.49
C GLY A 170 3.17 8.67 7.39
N THR A 171 2.67 8.44 6.18
CA THR A 171 3.45 7.73 5.15
C THR A 171 4.65 8.55 4.67
N VAL A 172 5.86 8.05 4.92
CA VAL A 172 7.17 8.63 4.53
C VAL A 172 7.63 8.04 3.20
N CYS A 173 7.52 6.72 3.07
CA CYS A 173 7.82 5.97 1.86
C CYS A 173 6.67 4.99 1.60
N GLY A 174 6.34 4.77 0.33
CA GLY A 174 5.41 3.71 -0.04
C GLY A 174 5.80 3.09 -1.36
N GLY A 175 5.59 1.79 -1.46
CA GLY A 175 5.98 0.98 -2.59
C GLY A 175 5.13 -0.28 -2.72
N GLY A 176 5.56 -1.14 -3.64
CA GLY A 176 4.91 -2.39 -3.94
C GLY A 176 5.14 -2.84 -5.37
N ARG A 177 4.57 -3.99 -5.68
CA ARG A 177 4.60 -4.67 -6.97
C ARG A 177 3.44 -4.22 -7.86
N TYR A 178 3.68 -4.18 -9.16
CA TYR A 178 2.74 -3.65 -10.16
C TYR A 178 2.93 -4.31 -11.54
N ASP A 179 2.91 -5.65 -11.56
CA ASP A 179 3.27 -6.44 -12.75
C ASP A 179 2.45 -6.12 -14.00
N GLY A 180 1.19 -5.69 -13.82
CA GLY A 180 0.29 -5.33 -14.92
C GLY A 180 0.51 -3.93 -15.50
N LEU A 181 1.40 -3.10 -14.93
CA LEU A 181 1.56 -1.71 -15.36
C LEU A 181 2.07 -1.60 -16.81
N VAL A 182 3.07 -2.40 -17.17
CA VAL A 182 3.67 -2.36 -18.52
C VAL A 182 2.67 -2.81 -19.58
N GLU A 183 1.81 -3.77 -19.24
CA GLU A 183 0.76 -4.29 -20.13
C GLU A 183 -0.28 -3.23 -20.54
N LEU A 184 -0.39 -2.13 -19.79
CA LEU A 184 -1.25 -1.00 -20.13
C LEU A 184 -0.70 -0.16 -21.30
N PHE A 185 0.60 -0.25 -21.58
CA PHE A 185 1.29 0.57 -22.59
C PHE A 185 1.91 -0.26 -23.72
N ASP A 186 2.27 -1.51 -23.47
CA ASP A 186 2.79 -2.48 -24.44
C ASP A 186 2.11 -3.84 -24.20
N LYS A 187 2.06 -4.73 -25.18
CA LYS A 187 1.51 -6.09 -25.01
C LYS A 187 2.41 -7.04 -24.23
N LYS A 188 3.58 -6.56 -23.79
CA LYS A 188 4.57 -7.35 -23.09
C LYS A 188 4.26 -7.37 -21.59
N SER A 189 4.19 -8.57 -21.04
CA SER A 189 4.22 -8.76 -19.60
C SER A 189 5.64 -8.50 -19.09
N LEU A 190 5.77 -7.60 -18.11
CA LEU A 190 7.05 -7.30 -17.47
C LEU A 190 6.79 -7.05 -15.97
N PRO A 191 7.03 -8.06 -15.12
CA PRO A 191 6.92 -7.93 -13.67
C PRO A 191 7.74 -6.76 -13.17
N ALA A 192 7.18 -5.99 -12.24
CA ALA A 192 7.83 -4.79 -11.77
C ALA A 192 7.43 -4.47 -10.33
N ALA A 193 8.37 -3.92 -9.58
CA ALA A 193 8.17 -3.49 -8.21
C ALA A 193 9.06 -2.30 -7.91
N GLY A 194 8.64 -1.46 -6.96
CA GLY A 194 9.44 -0.31 -6.57
C GLY A 194 8.82 0.49 -5.46
N PHE A 195 9.43 1.63 -5.17
CA PHE A 195 8.94 2.55 -4.15
C PHE A 195 9.20 4.00 -4.56
N ALA A 196 8.46 4.90 -3.91
CA ALA A 196 8.75 6.31 -3.93
C ALA A 196 8.63 6.91 -2.52
N MET A 197 9.44 7.93 -2.25
CA MET A 197 9.40 8.74 -1.04
C MET A 197 9.49 10.22 -1.39
N GLY A 198 8.77 11.05 -0.65
CA GLY A 198 8.80 12.50 -0.82
C GLY A 198 9.95 13.11 -0.02
N LEU A 199 10.89 13.78 -0.68
CA LEU A 199 12.06 14.36 -0.01
C LEU A 199 11.68 15.43 1.00
N GLU A 200 10.70 16.28 0.67
CA GLU A 200 10.24 17.32 1.60
C GLU A 200 9.57 16.71 2.85
N ARG A 201 9.05 15.49 2.76
CA ARG A 201 8.51 14.79 3.93
C ARG A 201 9.61 14.15 4.76
N LEU A 202 10.59 13.56 4.09
CA LEU A 202 11.77 12.98 4.72
C LEU A 202 12.54 14.04 5.52
N LEU A 203 12.71 15.24 4.96
CA LEU A 203 13.34 16.39 5.63
C LEU A 203 12.60 16.89 6.87
N LEU A 204 11.33 16.52 7.08
CA LEU A 204 10.61 16.87 8.33
C LEU A 204 10.91 15.91 9.48
N LEU A 205 11.62 14.82 9.22
CA LEU A 205 12.01 13.80 10.19
C LEU A 205 13.48 13.86 10.60
N ILE A 206 14.29 14.60 9.84
CA ILE A 206 15.71 14.89 10.10
C ILE A 206 15.78 16.21 10.86
#